data_AF-A0A850JJ64-F1
#
_entry.id   AF-A0A850JJ64-F1
#
_cell.length_a   1.000
_cell.length_b   1.000
_cell.length_c   1.000
_cell.angle_alpha   90.00
_cell.angle_beta   90.00
_cell.angle_gamma   90.00
#
_symmetry.space_group_name_H-M   'P 1'
#
loop_
_entity.id
_entity.type
_entity.pdbx_description
1 polymer ?
#
loop_
_entity_poly.entity_id
_entity_poly.type
_entity_poly.pdbx_seq_one_letter_code
_entity_poly.pdbx_strand_id
1 'polypeptide(L)'
;MRRAHYLSERGTWFSMVAVIEPGSARVLYNYDFDPMWKPPLPADHWQRDQIVLPRDGANMPGWLRDRLDGREPAEDTGDPGPLDPAEQAELLNERFALLVAGQAPPLWRTVSGSYEASSGAFPEMTCLLADETSTSWTPPPAAAALLDRLHAGTRAFQGSTWSRIDVEVVYEDGNVNCRADFTYDEPPPLRRARIFDHPSPDGGLPAVSRPPVPPDEAESVTAYLRQAPIVMAARSNAPDRLDPSRGDVVPLTFHTDGTWVWSGAVPYYLSEHGVPPEADLVAHIRANGFEVPAVDDDTMDAANATVTGRAAPERVQPEDPDWEAKLQHRLDQLHVDRAAYRINDTAEGVWCLIPQGAGWTVFQMRDGEHRKEVTFDDTEQASAHLLGRLLLDPRHTVQDGPFEPLKGEPPLSLLRDRHVMELAAGTEVDRYGGSDGNVTYAARTPYPYRSLPREWQDRPYHLYRVQRPVETLTGTAVPWFGQPGGGTAHVFRRPIADTSPSASSMSRWMNVSSFAPGGTSGSAASRSRTASAPGLSRSSASAASA
;
A
#
# COMPACT_ATOMS: atom_id res chain seq x y z
N MET A 1 29.29 6.11 18.66
CA MET A 1 28.16 5.64 17.83
C MET A 1 26.82 6.01 18.45
N ARG A 2 26.37 5.40 19.56
CA ARG A 2 25.08 5.75 20.22
C ARG A 2 24.83 7.26 20.39
N ARG A 3 25.79 8.02 20.94
CA ARG A 3 25.69 9.49 21.06
C ARG A 3 25.51 10.24 19.74
N ALA A 4 26.02 9.71 18.63
CA ALA A 4 25.86 10.32 17.29
C ALA A 4 24.47 10.05 16.69
N HIS A 5 23.80 8.97 17.13
CA HIS A 5 22.44 8.61 16.76
C HIS A 5 21.42 9.03 17.83
N TYR A 6 21.81 9.91 18.75
CA TYR A 6 20.90 10.38 19.79
C TYR A 6 20.05 11.52 19.24
N LEU A 7 18.74 11.42 19.46
CA LEU A 7 17.78 12.48 19.24
C LEU A 7 17.18 12.88 20.59
N SER A 8 17.07 14.18 20.84
CA SER A 8 16.45 14.71 22.06
C SER A 8 15.06 14.08 22.24
N GLU A 9 14.71 13.69 23.46
CA GLU A 9 13.41 13.10 23.85
C GLU A 9 13.09 11.70 23.26
N ARG A 10 13.64 11.38 22.08
CA ARG A 10 13.47 10.08 21.40
C ARG A 10 14.52 9.03 21.77
N GLY A 11 15.69 9.46 22.25
CA GLY A 11 16.78 8.57 22.63
C GLY A 11 17.60 8.06 21.46
N THR A 12 18.14 6.85 21.60
CA THR A 12 18.93 6.16 20.57
C THR A 12 18.62 4.66 20.56
N TRP A 13 19.31 3.87 19.75
CA TRP A 13 19.08 2.43 19.65
C TRP A 13 19.42 1.67 20.94
N PHE A 14 18.69 0.58 21.19
CA PHE A 14 18.85 -0.34 22.32
C PHE A 14 19.81 -1.50 22.03
N SER A 15 19.75 -2.04 20.81
CA SER A 15 20.70 -3.04 20.32
C SER A 15 21.06 -2.80 18.87
N MET A 16 22.16 -3.44 18.46
CA MET A 16 22.71 -3.35 17.12
C MET A 16 23.06 -4.77 16.68
N VAL A 17 22.55 -5.19 15.53
CA VAL A 17 22.91 -6.45 14.89
C VAL A 17 23.78 -6.12 13.69
N ALA A 18 24.99 -6.69 13.64
CA ALA A 18 25.86 -6.56 12.48
C ALA A 18 25.90 -7.90 11.74
N VAL A 19 25.48 -7.90 10.48
CA VAL A 19 25.64 -9.04 9.58
C VAL A 19 26.86 -8.77 8.70
N ILE A 20 27.85 -9.67 8.77
CA ILE A 20 29.16 -9.47 8.16
C ILE A 20 29.45 -10.62 7.21
N GLU A 21 29.81 -10.28 5.97
CA GLU A 21 30.15 -11.20 4.90
C GLU A 21 31.47 -10.80 4.23
N PRO A 22 32.09 -11.70 3.43
CA PRO A 22 33.23 -11.33 2.60
C PRO A 22 32.89 -10.16 1.67
N GLY A 23 33.40 -8.97 1.98
CA GLY A 23 33.22 -7.76 1.17
C GLY A 23 31.96 -6.94 1.45
N SER A 24 31.13 -7.33 2.42
CA SER A 24 29.93 -6.60 2.82
C SER A 24 29.73 -6.62 4.33
N ALA A 25 29.26 -5.52 4.91
CA ALA A 25 28.85 -5.46 6.30
C ALA A 25 27.64 -4.55 6.43
N ARG A 26 26.54 -5.06 6.99
CA ARG A 26 25.35 -4.28 7.28
C ARG A 26 25.10 -4.22 8.78
N VAL A 27 24.62 -3.06 9.22
CA VAL A 27 24.27 -2.80 10.60
C VAL A 27 22.78 -2.48 10.68
N LEU A 28 22.07 -3.24 11.51
CA LEU A 28 20.66 -3.04 11.84
C LEU A 28 20.58 -2.53 13.27
N TYR A 29 19.72 -1.55 13.51
CA TYR A 29 19.55 -0.91 14.81
C TYR A 29 18.13 -1.14 15.32
N ASN A 30 17.99 -1.65 16.54
CA ASN A 30 16.71 -1.78 17.22
C ASN A 30 16.47 -0.53 18.07
N TYR A 31 15.38 0.19 17.82
CA TYR A 31 14.99 1.39 18.58
C TYR A 31 13.79 1.17 19.51
N ASP A 32 13.13 0.01 19.46
CA ASP A 32 11.73 -0.08 19.88
C ASP A 32 11.49 -1.21 20.90
N PHE A 33 12.08 -2.38 20.72
CA PHE A 33 11.77 -3.57 21.53
C PHE A 33 12.90 -3.99 22.48
N ASP A 34 12.56 -4.73 23.55
CA ASP A 34 13.55 -5.25 24.51
C ASP A 34 14.55 -6.16 23.77
N PRO A 35 15.86 -5.88 23.81
CA PRO A 35 16.87 -6.74 23.17
C PRO A 35 16.98 -8.15 23.76
N MET A 36 16.38 -8.42 24.91
CA MET A 36 16.37 -9.73 25.58
C MET A 36 17.78 -10.28 25.81
N TRP A 37 18.67 -9.43 26.33
CA TRP A 37 20.07 -9.80 26.63
C TRP A 37 20.15 -11.07 27.49
N LYS A 38 21.09 -11.95 27.15
CA LYS A 38 21.40 -13.18 27.90
C LYS A 38 22.86 -13.13 28.38
N PRO A 39 23.11 -13.05 29.71
CA PRO A 39 22.13 -12.87 30.80
C PRO A 39 21.46 -11.48 30.77
N PRO A 40 20.30 -11.30 31.43
CA PRO A 40 19.63 -10.00 31.50
C PRO A 40 20.51 -8.91 32.10
N LEU A 41 20.40 -7.69 31.57
CA LEU A 41 21.13 -6.54 32.12
C LEU A 41 20.50 -6.08 33.46
N PRO A 42 21.32 -5.77 34.48
CA PRO A 42 20.84 -5.18 35.73
C PRO A 42 20.13 -3.84 35.53
N ALA A 43 19.17 -3.50 36.40
CA ALA A 43 18.39 -2.27 36.33
C ALA A 43 19.25 -0.99 36.32
N ASP A 44 20.37 -0.97 37.06
CA ASP A 44 21.27 0.20 37.13
C ASP A 44 21.93 0.52 35.79
N HIS A 45 22.09 -0.46 34.89
CA HIS A 45 22.59 -0.24 33.54
C HIS A 45 21.58 0.52 32.67
N TRP A 46 20.30 0.15 32.75
CA TRP A 46 19.22 0.87 32.07
C TRP A 46 19.06 2.28 32.62
N GLN A 47 19.14 2.45 33.94
CA GLN A 47 19.07 3.76 34.59
C GLN A 47 20.22 4.67 34.14
N ARG A 48 21.45 4.15 34.06
CA ARG A 48 22.61 4.90 33.52
C ARG A 48 22.40 5.27 32.05
N ASP A 49 21.85 4.38 31.22
CA ASP A 49 21.52 4.69 29.83
C ASP A 49 20.53 5.85 29.74
N GLN A 50 19.46 5.79 30.53
CA GLN A 50 18.41 6.79 30.59
C GLN A 50 18.89 8.15 31.13
N ILE A 51 19.92 8.17 31.99
CA ILE A 51 20.58 9.41 32.46
C ILE A 51 21.39 10.07 31.33
N VAL A 52 22.11 9.27 30.53
CA VAL A 52 23.04 9.80 29.51
C VAL A 52 22.32 10.08 28.18
N LEU A 53 21.32 9.29 27.83
CA LEU A 53 20.59 9.29 26.57
C LEU A 53 19.08 9.22 26.84
N PRO A 54 18.50 10.28 27.43
CA PRO A 54 17.13 10.24 27.93
C PRO A 54 16.11 10.11 26.80
N ARG A 55 15.06 9.34 27.11
CA ARG A 55 13.80 9.15 26.38
C ARG A 55 12.62 9.62 27.23
N ASP A 56 11.56 10.16 26.65
CA ASP A 56 10.37 10.56 27.41
C ASP A 56 9.05 10.24 26.67
N GLY A 57 7.93 10.45 27.38
CA GLY A 57 6.59 10.34 26.84
C GLY A 57 6.35 9.03 26.07
N ALA A 58 5.90 9.16 24.82
CA ALA A 58 5.63 8.04 23.93
C ALA A 58 6.89 7.29 23.48
N ASN A 59 8.08 7.89 23.59
CA ASN A 59 9.35 7.26 23.23
C ASN A 59 9.95 6.41 24.35
N MET A 60 9.25 6.24 25.47
CA MET A 60 9.64 5.35 26.56
C MET A 60 8.76 4.08 26.58
N PRO A 61 9.23 2.99 25.96
CA PRO A 61 8.47 1.75 25.87
C PRO A 61 8.08 1.19 27.25
N GLY A 62 6.95 0.48 27.32
CA GLY A 62 6.48 -0.17 28.55
C GLY A 62 7.52 -1.09 29.18
N TRP A 63 8.13 -1.94 28.36
CA TRP A 63 9.18 -2.86 28.79
C TRP A 63 10.38 -2.11 29.41
N LEU A 64 10.76 -0.94 28.89
CA LEU A 64 11.90 -0.19 29.42
C LEU A 64 11.56 0.37 30.82
N ARG A 65 10.33 0.84 31.03
CA ARG A 65 9.86 1.28 32.36
C ARG A 65 9.93 0.15 33.37
N ASP A 66 9.48 -1.04 33.00
CA ASP A 66 9.55 -2.20 33.86
C ASP A 66 11.02 -2.56 34.19
N ARG A 67 11.92 -2.57 33.20
CA ARG A 67 13.36 -2.81 33.41
C ARG A 67 14.00 -1.75 34.32
N LEU A 68 13.63 -0.47 34.18
CA LEU A 68 14.14 0.63 35.02
C LEU A 68 13.72 0.47 36.49
N ASP A 69 12.52 -0.07 36.72
CA ASP A 69 11.98 -0.38 38.05
C ASP A 69 12.51 -1.71 38.62
N GLY A 70 13.36 -2.43 37.88
CA GLY A 70 13.84 -3.77 38.27
C GLY A 70 12.77 -4.85 38.19
N ARG A 71 11.67 -4.61 37.47
CA ARG A 71 10.62 -5.58 37.18
C ARG A 71 10.90 -6.28 35.86
N GLU A 72 10.45 -7.52 35.75
CA GLU A 72 10.43 -8.21 34.47
C GLU A 72 9.32 -7.60 33.60
N PRO A 73 9.58 -7.26 32.32
CA PRO A 73 8.56 -6.70 31.45
C PRO A 73 7.32 -7.59 31.42
N ALA A 74 6.15 -6.99 31.64
CA ALA A 74 4.91 -7.70 31.36
C ALA A 74 4.83 -7.97 29.85
N GLU A 75 4.30 -9.14 29.46
CA GLU A 75 3.88 -9.35 28.07
C GLU A 75 2.89 -8.24 27.72
N ASP A 76 3.24 -7.43 26.72
CA ASP A 76 2.46 -6.28 26.31
C ASP A 76 1.13 -6.76 25.70
N THR A 77 0.12 -6.89 26.56
CA THR A 77 -1.27 -7.21 26.21
C THR A 77 -2.07 -5.93 25.94
N GLY A 78 -1.40 -4.79 25.75
CA GLY A 78 -2.01 -3.49 25.48
C GLY A 78 -3.05 -3.57 24.37
N ASP A 79 -4.17 -2.86 24.56
CA ASP A 79 -5.34 -2.86 23.68
C ASP A 79 -4.93 -2.80 22.19
N PRO A 80 -5.14 -3.88 21.42
CA PRO A 80 -4.59 -4.02 20.09
C PRO A 80 -5.50 -3.25 19.15
N GLY A 81 -5.31 -1.94 19.10
CA GLY A 81 -5.92 -1.12 18.06
C GLY A 81 -5.69 -1.76 16.68
N PRO A 82 -6.60 -1.52 15.73
CA PRO A 82 -6.49 -2.06 14.38
C PRO A 82 -5.11 -1.76 13.79
N LEU A 83 -4.47 -2.76 13.17
CA LEU A 83 -3.23 -2.55 12.41
C LEU A 83 -3.58 -2.44 10.93
N ASP A 84 -3.24 -1.32 10.31
CA ASP A 84 -3.37 -1.18 8.86
C ASP A 84 -2.31 -2.03 8.12
N PRO A 85 -2.43 -2.25 6.79
CA PRO A 85 -1.47 -3.08 6.05
C PRO A 85 -0.01 -2.61 6.12
N ALA A 86 0.24 -1.30 6.27
CA ALA A 86 1.60 -0.78 6.39
C ALA A 86 2.18 -1.10 7.77
N GLU A 87 1.38 -0.94 8.83
CA GLU A 87 1.78 -1.28 10.20
C GLU A 87 1.98 -2.80 10.37
N GLN A 88 1.17 -3.63 9.70
CA GLN A 88 1.36 -5.08 9.65
C GLN A 88 2.69 -5.46 8.97
N ALA A 89 3.00 -4.82 7.83
CA ALA A 89 4.24 -5.05 7.11
C ALA A 89 5.48 -4.58 7.89
N GLU A 90 5.39 -3.44 8.58
CA GLU A 90 6.43 -2.93 9.48
C GLU A 90 6.70 -3.91 10.63
N LEU A 91 5.64 -4.42 11.26
CA LEU A 91 5.76 -5.40 12.36
C LEU A 91 6.52 -6.65 11.90
N LEU A 92 6.19 -7.20 10.73
CA LEU A 92 6.86 -8.38 10.18
C LEU A 92 8.30 -8.10 9.73
N ASN A 93 8.49 -7.08 8.90
CA ASN A 93 9.78 -6.85 8.23
C ASN A 93 10.81 -6.13 9.11
N GLU A 94 10.36 -5.28 10.04
CA GLU A 94 11.28 -4.48 10.85
C GLU A 94 11.43 -5.04 12.26
N ARG A 95 10.34 -5.48 12.90
CA ARG A 95 10.39 -5.94 14.30
C ARG A 95 10.62 -7.42 14.41
N PHE A 96 9.78 -8.24 13.77
CA PHE A 96 9.89 -9.70 13.81
C PHE A 96 11.18 -10.18 13.13
N ALA A 97 11.45 -9.72 11.90
CA ALA A 97 12.66 -10.11 11.17
C ALA A 97 13.95 -9.73 11.92
N LEU A 98 14.01 -8.53 12.53
CA LEU A 98 15.17 -8.09 13.30
C LEU A 98 15.37 -8.89 14.58
N LEU A 99 14.28 -9.24 15.29
CA LEU A 99 14.33 -10.08 16.47
C LEU A 99 14.88 -11.47 16.13
N VAL A 100 14.37 -12.09 15.05
CA VAL A 100 14.86 -13.39 14.57
C VAL A 100 16.32 -13.28 14.16
N ALA A 101 16.69 -12.30 13.34
CA ALA A 101 18.06 -12.11 12.88
C ALA A 101 19.09 -11.92 14.01
N GLY A 102 18.69 -11.24 15.09
CA GLY A 102 19.55 -10.98 16.25
C GLY A 102 19.71 -12.16 17.21
N GLN A 103 18.81 -13.15 17.16
CA GLN A 103 18.75 -14.26 18.13
C GLN A 103 18.92 -15.64 17.48
N ALA A 104 18.82 -15.71 16.16
CA ALA A 104 19.04 -16.93 15.40
C ALA A 104 20.49 -17.45 15.55
N PRO A 105 20.73 -18.76 15.31
CA PRO A 105 22.05 -19.34 15.37
C PRO A 105 23.06 -18.60 14.47
N PRO A 106 24.34 -18.50 14.86
CA PRO A 106 25.35 -17.93 13.98
C PRO A 106 25.38 -18.61 12.60
N LEU A 107 25.68 -17.83 11.56
CA LEU A 107 25.73 -18.29 10.17
C LEU A 107 24.38 -18.74 9.59
N TRP A 108 23.25 -18.37 10.19
CA TRP A 108 21.94 -18.59 9.57
C TRP A 108 21.85 -17.88 8.21
N ARG A 109 21.19 -18.53 7.26
CA ARG A 109 20.84 -18.00 5.93
C ARG A 109 19.33 -17.82 5.80
N THR A 110 18.59 -18.82 6.27
CA THR A 110 17.13 -18.82 6.31
C THR A 110 16.65 -19.39 7.64
N VAL A 111 15.65 -18.75 8.25
CA VAL A 111 14.93 -19.27 9.42
C VAL A 111 13.46 -19.36 9.07
N SER A 112 12.90 -20.57 9.03
CA SER A 112 11.51 -20.80 8.65
C SER A 112 10.72 -21.58 9.71
N GLY A 113 9.43 -21.31 9.80
CA GLY A 113 8.54 -21.99 10.73
C GLY A 113 7.10 -21.54 10.59
N SER A 114 6.21 -22.32 11.21
CA SER A 114 4.77 -22.08 11.17
C SER A 114 4.29 -21.72 12.56
N TYR A 115 3.41 -20.73 12.65
CA TYR A 115 2.77 -20.31 13.89
C TYR A 115 1.24 -20.43 13.74
N GLU A 116 0.60 -21.07 14.72
CA GLU A 116 -0.85 -21.19 14.79
C GLU A 116 -1.39 -20.20 15.82
N ALA A 117 -2.40 -19.41 15.46
CA ALA A 117 -2.97 -18.40 16.34
C ALA A 117 -3.57 -18.99 17.64
N SER A 118 -3.95 -20.26 17.62
CA SER A 118 -4.47 -20.97 18.81
C SER A 118 -3.39 -21.50 19.75
N SER A 119 -2.11 -21.53 19.35
CA SER A 119 -1.05 -22.18 20.14
C SER A 119 -0.51 -21.29 21.26
N GLY A 120 -0.50 -19.97 21.08
CA GLY A 120 0.10 -19.00 22.00
C GLY A 120 1.62 -19.15 22.19
N ALA A 121 2.27 -20.03 21.43
CA ALA A 121 3.70 -20.28 21.48
C ALA A 121 4.21 -20.71 20.10
N PHE A 122 5.37 -20.19 19.74
CA PHE A 122 6.01 -20.52 18.48
C PHE A 122 6.75 -21.87 18.63
N PRO A 123 6.47 -22.88 17.77
CA PRO A 123 7.21 -24.13 17.79
C PRO A 123 8.69 -23.96 17.43
N GLU A 124 9.47 -25.03 17.49
CA GLU A 124 10.83 -25.00 16.97
C GLU A 124 10.85 -24.65 15.48
N MET A 125 11.71 -23.69 15.11
CA MET A 125 11.92 -23.25 13.73
C MET A 125 13.10 -23.99 13.10
N THR A 126 13.04 -24.16 11.78
CA THR A 126 14.15 -24.70 10.99
C THR A 126 15.07 -23.57 10.58
N CYS A 127 16.35 -23.67 10.96
CA CYS A 127 17.39 -22.74 10.58
C CYS A 127 18.35 -23.39 9.59
N LEU A 128 18.35 -22.93 8.35
CA LEU A 128 19.33 -23.29 7.32
C LEU A 128 20.57 -22.40 7.48
N LEU A 129 21.74 -23.01 7.64
CA LEU A 129 23.02 -22.33 7.83
C LEU A 129 23.73 -22.09 6.48
N ALA A 130 24.73 -21.22 6.49
CA ALA A 130 25.54 -20.85 5.33
C ALA A 130 26.33 -22.03 4.74
N ASP A 131 26.58 -23.09 5.53
CA ASP A 131 27.21 -24.34 5.08
C ASP A 131 26.20 -25.37 4.55
N GLU A 132 24.96 -24.94 4.30
CA GLU A 132 23.81 -25.74 3.82
C GLU A 132 23.31 -26.79 4.82
N THR A 133 23.84 -26.81 6.06
CA THR A 133 23.29 -27.66 7.11
C THR A 133 22.03 -27.03 7.72
N SER A 134 21.12 -27.86 8.24
CA SER A 134 19.94 -27.39 8.95
C SER A 134 20.03 -27.73 10.44
N THR A 135 19.52 -26.83 11.28
CA THR A 135 19.41 -27.03 12.71
C THR A 135 18.04 -26.57 13.20
N SER A 136 17.60 -27.13 14.33
CA SER A 136 16.38 -26.68 15.00
C SER A 136 16.74 -25.55 15.97
N TRP A 137 15.92 -24.50 15.99
CA TRP A 137 16.09 -23.35 16.87
C TRP A 137 14.76 -22.92 17.46
N THR A 138 14.71 -22.80 18.78
CA THR A 138 13.52 -22.28 19.48
C THR A 138 13.56 -20.75 19.48
N PRO A 139 12.59 -20.08 18.83
CA PRO A 139 12.52 -18.63 18.85
C PRO A 139 12.22 -18.09 20.26
N PRO A 140 12.64 -16.85 20.58
CA PRO A 140 12.32 -16.23 21.86
C PRO A 140 10.80 -16.00 21.99
N PRO A 141 10.21 -16.05 23.21
CA PRO A 141 8.77 -15.81 23.41
C PRO A 141 8.25 -14.49 22.81
N ALA A 142 9.10 -13.45 22.78
CA ALA A 142 8.80 -12.18 22.15
C ALA A 142 8.44 -12.29 20.65
N ALA A 143 8.92 -13.33 19.95
CA ALA A 143 8.55 -13.58 18.55
C ALA A 143 7.08 -14.03 18.43
N ALA A 144 6.62 -14.91 19.32
CA ALA A 144 5.22 -15.31 19.39
C ALA A 144 4.32 -14.10 19.71
N ALA A 145 4.71 -13.29 20.70
CA ALA A 145 3.97 -12.09 21.10
C ALA A 145 3.79 -11.07 19.94
N LEU A 146 4.79 -10.94 19.06
CA LEU A 146 4.66 -10.11 17.85
C LEU A 146 3.61 -10.68 16.88
N LEU A 147 3.57 -12.00 16.69
CA LEU A 147 2.57 -12.63 15.83
C LEU A 147 1.17 -12.64 16.45
N ASP A 148 1.05 -12.77 17.77
CA ASP A 148 -0.20 -12.56 18.51
C ASP A 148 -0.73 -11.13 18.31
N ARG A 149 0.15 -10.13 18.40
CA ARG A 149 -0.20 -8.73 18.12
C ARG A 149 -0.63 -8.51 16.67
N LEU A 150 0.06 -9.14 15.73
CA LEU A 150 -0.30 -9.12 14.31
C LEU A 150 -1.70 -9.72 14.11
N HIS A 151 -1.95 -10.91 14.65
CA HIS A 151 -3.24 -11.61 14.56
C HIS A 151 -4.39 -10.75 15.10
N ALA A 152 -4.23 -10.18 16.30
CA ALA A 152 -5.22 -9.33 16.94
C ALA A 152 -5.45 -8.02 16.16
N GLY A 153 -4.39 -7.40 15.65
CA GLY A 153 -4.46 -6.17 14.87
C GLY A 153 -5.11 -6.34 13.51
N THR A 154 -4.78 -7.43 12.79
CA THR A 154 -5.43 -7.80 11.52
C THR A 154 -6.91 -8.02 11.75
N ARG A 155 -7.29 -8.77 12.80
CA ARG A 155 -8.70 -8.99 13.17
C ARG A 155 -9.45 -7.70 13.48
N ALA A 156 -8.82 -6.80 14.26
CA ALA A 156 -9.42 -5.52 14.61
C ALA A 156 -9.58 -4.58 13.40
N PHE A 157 -8.71 -4.70 12.38
CA PHE A 157 -8.77 -3.91 11.15
C PHE A 157 -9.77 -4.47 10.12
N GLN A 158 -9.81 -5.81 9.93
CA GLN A 158 -10.54 -6.47 8.84
C GLN A 158 -11.79 -7.24 9.28
N GLY A 159 -12.02 -7.43 10.59
CA GLY A 159 -13.13 -8.21 11.14
C GLY A 159 -12.91 -9.73 11.13
N SER A 160 -12.16 -10.25 10.17
CA SER A 160 -11.66 -11.63 10.08
C SER A 160 -10.13 -11.66 10.18
N THR A 161 -9.52 -12.84 10.39
CA THR A 161 -8.06 -12.98 10.50
C THR A 161 -7.60 -14.40 10.14
N TRP A 162 -6.29 -14.60 10.12
CA TRP A 162 -5.63 -15.85 9.77
C TRP A 162 -5.54 -16.82 10.96
N SER A 163 -5.64 -18.13 10.74
CA SER A 163 -5.44 -19.16 11.78
C SER A 163 -4.03 -19.72 11.82
N ARG A 164 -3.29 -19.60 10.71
CA ARG A 164 -1.87 -19.98 10.63
C ARG A 164 -1.10 -18.97 9.79
N ILE A 165 0.14 -18.72 10.19
CA ILE A 165 1.13 -17.97 9.42
C ILE A 165 2.38 -18.83 9.24
N ASP A 166 2.83 -18.97 8.00
CA ASP A 166 4.11 -19.59 7.65
C ASP A 166 5.10 -18.46 7.36
N VAL A 167 6.15 -18.36 8.18
CA VAL A 167 7.16 -17.29 8.07
C VAL A 167 8.49 -17.85 7.60
N GLU A 168 9.16 -17.10 6.75
CA GLU A 168 10.53 -17.34 6.29
C GLU A 168 11.33 -16.04 6.43
N VAL A 169 12.20 -15.99 7.43
CA VAL A 169 13.17 -14.90 7.57
C VAL A 169 14.41 -15.25 6.77
N VAL A 170 14.72 -14.43 5.77
CA VAL A 170 15.81 -14.67 4.83
C VAL A 170 16.81 -13.54 4.90
N TYR A 171 18.09 -13.92 4.91
CA TYR A 171 19.17 -13.01 4.62
C TYR A 171 19.55 -13.14 3.14
N GLU A 172 19.27 -12.10 2.35
CA GLU A 172 19.52 -12.07 0.90
C GLU A 172 19.99 -10.66 0.49
N ASP A 173 21.04 -10.59 -0.32
CA ASP A 173 21.64 -9.34 -0.84
C ASP A 173 21.93 -8.30 0.25
N GLY A 174 22.40 -8.76 1.40
CA GLY A 174 22.71 -7.87 2.52
C GLY A 174 21.49 -7.38 3.29
N ASN A 175 20.28 -7.82 2.99
CA ASN A 175 19.06 -7.44 3.71
C ASN A 175 18.48 -8.63 4.49
N VAL A 176 17.82 -8.33 5.60
CA VAL A 176 17.01 -9.28 6.35
C VAL A 176 15.56 -8.97 6.03
N ASN A 177 14.85 -9.92 5.42
CA ASN A 177 13.45 -9.77 5.06
C ASN A 177 12.63 -10.92 5.68
N CYS A 178 11.36 -10.65 6.00
CA CYS A 178 10.42 -11.69 6.39
C CYS A 178 9.44 -11.92 5.25
N ARG A 179 9.41 -13.13 4.71
CA ARG A 179 8.30 -13.60 3.86
C ARG A 179 7.27 -14.25 4.77
N ALA A 180 6.00 -14.03 4.48
CA ALA A 180 4.90 -14.56 5.27
C ALA A 180 3.77 -14.99 4.35
N ASP A 181 3.30 -16.22 4.54
CA ASP A 181 2.10 -16.76 3.91
C ASP A 181 1.04 -16.99 4.98
N PHE A 182 -0.18 -16.51 4.74
CA PHE A 182 -1.28 -16.58 5.70
C PHE A 182 -2.31 -17.61 5.26
N THR A 183 -2.70 -18.47 6.20
CA THR A 183 -3.88 -19.34 6.05
C THR A 183 -5.02 -18.74 6.86
N TYR A 184 -6.11 -18.40 6.18
CA TYR A 184 -7.32 -17.91 6.81
C TYR A 184 -8.22 -19.07 7.22
N ASP A 185 -8.95 -18.90 8.32
CA ASP A 185 -10.08 -19.79 8.58
C ASP A 185 -11.03 -19.67 7.38
N GLU A 186 -11.29 -20.79 6.68
CA GLU A 186 -12.38 -20.81 5.72
C GLU A 186 -13.65 -20.41 6.48
N PRO A 187 -14.35 -19.33 6.08
CA PRO A 187 -15.63 -19.04 6.70
C PRO A 187 -16.49 -20.29 6.54
N PRO A 188 -17.16 -20.75 7.60
CA PRO A 188 -17.99 -21.95 7.51
C PRO A 188 -18.98 -21.76 6.35
N PRO A 189 -19.21 -22.79 5.53
CA PRO A 189 -20.05 -22.65 4.35
C PRO A 189 -21.42 -22.11 4.75
N LEU A 190 -21.87 -21.08 4.02
CA LEU A 190 -23.15 -20.41 4.27
C LEU A 190 -24.29 -21.42 4.35
N ARG A 191 -25.09 -21.33 5.42
CA ARG A 191 -26.20 -22.25 5.67
C ARG A 191 -27.42 -21.81 4.89
N ARG A 192 -27.92 -22.65 3.99
CA ARG A 192 -29.14 -22.35 3.23
C ARG A 192 -30.40 -22.72 4.01
N ALA A 193 -31.24 -21.73 4.28
CA ALA A 193 -32.52 -21.93 4.96
C ALA A 193 -33.55 -22.63 4.07
N ARG A 194 -34.25 -23.62 4.63
CA ARG A 194 -35.33 -24.37 3.99
C ARG A 194 -36.70 -23.80 4.37
N ILE A 195 -37.53 -23.60 3.35
CA ILE A 195 -38.92 -23.14 3.52
C ILE A 195 -39.80 -24.27 4.10
N PHE A 196 -39.62 -25.51 3.62
CA PHE A 196 -40.39 -26.69 4.03
C PHE A 196 -39.46 -27.86 4.41
N ASP A 197 -39.86 -28.71 5.37
CA ASP A 197 -39.02 -29.80 5.88
C ASP A 197 -39.05 -31.06 5.02
N HIS A 198 -40.22 -31.38 4.48
CA HIS A 198 -40.45 -32.58 3.69
C HIS A 198 -41.09 -32.23 2.34
N PRO A 199 -40.58 -32.78 1.22
CA PRO A 199 -41.32 -32.76 -0.03
C PRO A 199 -42.62 -33.57 0.15
N SER A 200 -43.74 -33.06 -0.36
CA SER A 200 -45.00 -33.80 -0.31
C SER A 200 -44.88 -35.06 -1.19
N PRO A 201 -45.34 -36.25 -0.73
CA PRO A 201 -45.18 -37.49 -1.48
C PRO A 201 -45.79 -37.48 -2.89
N ASP A 202 -46.86 -36.71 -3.15
CA ASP A 202 -47.62 -36.80 -4.41
C ASP A 202 -48.22 -35.45 -4.87
N GLY A 203 -47.48 -34.33 -4.69
CA GLY A 203 -47.95 -32.99 -5.11
C GLY A 203 -48.99 -32.34 -4.18
N GLY A 204 -49.15 -32.86 -2.96
CA GLY A 204 -49.91 -32.23 -1.88
C GLY A 204 -49.18 -31.04 -1.23
N LEU A 205 -49.82 -30.44 -0.22
CA LEU A 205 -49.25 -29.31 0.52
C LEU A 205 -47.96 -29.75 1.24
N PRO A 206 -46.84 -29.02 1.09
CA PRO A 206 -45.61 -29.32 1.80
C PRO A 206 -45.79 -29.14 3.31
N ALA A 207 -45.22 -30.04 4.11
CA ALA A 207 -45.38 -30.05 5.57
C ALA A 207 -44.19 -29.38 6.28
N VAL A 208 -44.49 -28.65 7.34
CA VAL A 208 -43.51 -28.08 8.28
C VAL A 208 -43.78 -28.64 9.66
N SER A 209 -42.76 -29.24 10.27
CA SER A 209 -42.85 -29.80 11.62
C SER A 209 -41.77 -29.18 12.49
N ARG A 210 -41.95 -27.89 12.81
CA ARG A 210 -41.02 -27.08 13.61
C ARG A 210 -41.77 -26.39 14.74
N PRO A 211 -41.09 -26.04 15.85
CA PRO A 211 -41.68 -25.22 16.90
C PRO A 211 -42.17 -23.88 16.32
N PRO A 212 -43.35 -23.38 16.74
CA PRO A 212 -43.82 -22.07 16.31
C PRO A 212 -42.89 -20.97 16.83
N VAL A 213 -42.73 -19.91 16.05
CA VAL A 213 -42.09 -18.68 16.53
C VAL A 213 -43.04 -18.02 17.54
N PRO A 214 -42.56 -17.60 18.72
CA PRO A 214 -43.37 -16.86 19.68
C PRO A 214 -44.05 -15.63 19.03
N PRO A 215 -45.34 -15.37 19.28
CA PRO A 215 -46.07 -14.28 18.61
C PRO A 215 -45.45 -12.89 18.81
N ASP A 216 -44.79 -12.66 19.94
CA ASP A 216 -44.07 -11.45 20.29
C ASP A 216 -42.74 -11.28 19.52
N GLU A 217 -42.17 -12.37 19.00
CA GLU A 217 -40.94 -12.34 18.20
C GLU A 217 -41.21 -12.41 16.69
N ALA A 218 -42.39 -12.86 16.27
CA ALA A 218 -42.70 -13.13 14.86
C ALA A 218 -42.50 -11.90 13.96
N GLU A 219 -42.86 -10.71 14.45
CA GLU A 219 -42.67 -9.45 13.72
C GLU A 219 -41.18 -9.09 13.61
N SER A 220 -40.41 -9.20 14.69
CA SER A 220 -38.97 -8.94 14.72
C SER A 220 -38.18 -9.91 13.83
N VAL A 221 -38.52 -11.20 13.87
CA VAL A 221 -37.92 -12.22 12.98
C VAL A 221 -38.25 -11.92 11.51
N THR A 222 -39.50 -11.53 11.22
CA THR A 222 -39.90 -11.14 9.86
C THR A 222 -39.14 -9.90 9.39
N ALA A 223 -38.98 -8.89 10.26
CA ALA A 223 -38.26 -7.67 9.96
C ALA A 223 -36.78 -7.96 9.64
N TYR A 224 -36.09 -8.72 10.51
CA TYR A 224 -34.71 -9.15 10.29
C TYR A 224 -34.54 -9.82 8.92
N LEU A 225 -35.39 -10.80 8.62
CA LEU A 225 -35.31 -11.58 7.39
C LEU A 225 -35.59 -10.74 6.12
N ARG A 226 -36.39 -9.67 6.22
CA ARG A 226 -36.72 -8.77 5.09
C ARG A 226 -35.68 -7.66 4.91
N GLN A 227 -35.11 -7.16 6.00
CA GLN A 227 -34.15 -6.04 5.98
C GLN A 227 -32.76 -6.47 5.54
N ALA A 228 -32.42 -7.76 5.66
CA ALA A 228 -31.12 -8.25 5.31
C ALA A 228 -30.76 -7.99 3.83
N PRO A 229 -29.47 -7.74 3.52
CA PRO A 229 -29.00 -7.49 2.16
C PRO A 229 -29.52 -8.50 1.14
N ILE A 230 -29.98 -8.00 -0.01
CA ILE A 230 -30.45 -8.82 -1.14
C ILE A 230 -29.23 -9.26 -1.95
N VAL A 231 -29.02 -10.57 -2.01
CA VAL A 231 -27.96 -11.21 -2.80
C VAL A 231 -28.38 -11.39 -4.25
N MET A 232 -29.65 -11.74 -4.47
CA MET A 232 -30.21 -11.95 -5.81
C MET A 232 -31.70 -11.63 -5.80
N ALA A 233 -32.19 -10.98 -6.86
CA ALA A 233 -33.61 -10.73 -7.06
C ALA A 233 -34.02 -11.12 -8.48
N ALA A 234 -34.99 -12.02 -8.61
CA ALA A 234 -35.65 -12.24 -9.89
C ALA A 234 -36.68 -11.13 -10.16
N ARG A 235 -36.98 -10.87 -11.43
CA ARG A 235 -37.97 -9.87 -11.86
C ARG A 235 -39.42 -10.36 -11.73
N SER A 236 -39.64 -11.59 -11.30
CA SER A 236 -40.94 -12.24 -11.17
C SER A 236 -41.13 -12.79 -9.76
N ASN A 237 -42.38 -13.03 -9.37
CA ASN A 237 -42.73 -13.74 -8.15
C ASN A 237 -43.07 -15.20 -8.46
N ALA A 238 -43.08 -16.04 -7.43
CA ALA A 238 -43.56 -17.41 -7.50
C ALA A 238 -44.99 -17.54 -6.94
N PRO A 239 -45.73 -18.58 -7.35
CA PRO A 239 -47.05 -18.86 -6.81
C PRO A 239 -46.97 -19.25 -5.33
N ASP A 240 -47.97 -18.82 -4.57
CA ASP A 240 -48.17 -19.28 -3.21
C ASP A 240 -48.58 -20.75 -3.20
N ARG A 241 -47.77 -21.60 -2.56
CA ARG A 241 -47.97 -23.05 -2.51
C ARG A 241 -48.97 -23.49 -1.44
N LEU A 242 -49.24 -22.64 -0.45
CA LEU A 242 -50.22 -22.92 0.61
C LEU A 242 -51.60 -22.36 0.26
N ASP A 243 -51.63 -21.24 -0.47
CA ASP A 243 -52.86 -20.64 -1.01
C ASP A 243 -52.71 -20.23 -2.49
N PRO A 244 -52.90 -21.18 -3.43
CA PRO A 244 -52.77 -20.91 -4.86
C PRO A 244 -53.71 -19.80 -5.38
N SER A 245 -54.77 -19.45 -4.65
CA SER A 245 -55.71 -18.41 -5.08
C SER A 245 -55.10 -17.00 -5.06
N ARG A 246 -54.00 -16.81 -4.31
CA ARG A 246 -53.26 -15.54 -4.23
C ARG A 246 -52.40 -15.26 -5.46
N GLY A 247 -52.18 -16.25 -6.33
CA GLY A 247 -51.35 -16.11 -7.53
C GLY A 247 -49.87 -15.94 -7.23
N ASP A 248 -49.15 -15.27 -8.14
CA ASP A 248 -47.69 -15.09 -8.08
C ASP A 248 -47.31 -13.92 -7.15
N VAL A 249 -47.34 -14.19 -5.84
CA VAL A 249 -47.09 -13.18 -4.78
C VAL A 249 -45.84 -13.44 -3.95
N VAL A 250 -45.22 -14.63 -4.07
CA VAL A 250 -44.05 -15.01 -3.27
C VAL A 250 -42.78 -14.41 -3.88
N PRO A 251 -42.02 -13.56 -3.18
CA PRO A 251 -40.82 -12.94 -3.72
C PRO A 251 -39.73 -13.97 -4.08
N LEU A 252 -39.22 -13.90 -5.31
CA LEU A 252 -38.04 -14.67 -5.74
C LEU A 252 -36.75 -13.88 -5.47
N THR A 253 -36.59 -13.45 -4.22
CA THR A 253 -35.35 -12.84 -3.73
C THR A 253 -34.57 -13.83 -2.87
N PHE A 254 -33.26 -13.62 -2.75
CA PHE A 254 -32.39 -14.27 -1.79
C PHE A 254 -31.68 -13.21 -0.96
N HIS A 255 -31.57 -13.46 0.34
CA HIS A 255 -30.98 -12.58 1.33
C HIS A 255 -29.90 -13.31 2.13
N THR A 256 -28.99 -12.55 2.73
CA THR A 256 -27.93 -13.10 3.60
C THR A 256 -27.66 -12.18 4.79
N ASP A 257 -27.25 -12.76 5.92
CA ASP A 257 -26.63 -12.06 7.08
C ASP A 257 -25.15 -12.42 7.26
N GLY A 258 -24.57 -13.10 6.27
CA GLY A 258 -23.19 -13.56 6.28
C GLY A 258 -22.96 -14.92 6.93
N THR A 259 -23.97 -15.49 7.61
CA THR A 259 -23.93 -16.89 8.09
C THR A 259 -24.99 -17.75 7.40
N TRP A 260 -26.16 -17.18 7.18
CA TRP A 260 -27.31 -17.84 6.55
C TRP A 260 -27.66 -17.18 5.22
N VAL A 261 -28.17 -18.00 4.30
CA VAL A 261 -28.78 -17.55 3.05
C VAL A 261 -30.21 -18.07 2.98
N TRP A 262 -31.19 -17.20 2.75
CA TRP A 262 -32.59 -17.57 2.68
C TRP A 262 -33.33 -16.93 1.51
N SER A 263 -34.42 -17.56 1.08
CA SER A 263 -35.32 -16.98 0.08
C SER A 263 -36.28 -15.99 0.73
N GLY A 264 -36.69 -14.95 -0.01
CA GLY A 264 -37.79 -14.04 0.37
C GLY A 264 -39.13 -14.74 0.63
N ALA A 265 -39.26 -16.00 0.22
CA ALA A 265 -40.36 -16.87 0.61
C ALA A 265 -40.40 -17.14 2.13
N VAL A 266 -39.26 -17.22 2.81
CA VAL A 266 -39.20 -17.52 4.26
C VAL A 266 -39.93 -16.45 5.08
N PRO A 267 -39.59 -15.15 4.99
CA PRO A 267 -40.36 -14.12 5.68
C PRO A 267 -41.79 -13.98 5.16
N TYR A 268 -42.07 -14.28 3.89
CA TYR A 268 -43.44 -14.27 3.35
C TYR A 268 -44.32 -15.31 4.07
N TYR A 269 -43.91 -16.58 4.09
CA TYR A 269 -44.70 -17.66 4.68
C TYR A 269 -44.80 -17.56 6.21
N LEU A 270 -43.78 -17.01 6.88
CA LEU A 270 -43.89 -16.67 8.30
C LEU A 270 -44.99 -15.62 8.53
N SER A 271 -44.98 -14.53 7.77
CA SER A 271 -45.93 -13.43 7.97
C SER A 271 -47.36 -13.73 7.54
N GLU A 272 -47.54 -14.42 6.40
CA GLU A 272 -48.86 -14.62 5.79
C GLU A 272 -49.54 -15.91 6.24
N HIS A 273 -48.74 -16.95 6.54
CA HIS A 273 -49.23 -18.30 6.83
C HIS A 273 -48.79 -18.81 8.21
N GLY A 274 -48.04 -18.02 8.99
CA GLY A 274 -47.53 -18.43 10.30
C GLY A 274 -46.54 -19.59 10.24
N VAL A 275 -45.93 -19.84 9.07
CA VAL A 275 -45.01 -20.97 8.89
C VAL A 275 -43.67 -20.67 9.56
N PRO A 276 -43.25 -21.43 10.57
CA PRO A 276 -42.01 -21.16 11.29
C PRO A 276 -40.76 -21.41 10.41
N PRO A 277 -39.78 -20.47 10.38
CA PRO A 277 -38.44 -20.73 9.85
C PRO A 277 -37.74 -21.85 10.64
N GLU A 278 -36.58 -22.30 10.14
CA GLU A 278 -35.79 -23.31 10.86
C GLU A 278 -35.41 -22.81 12.26
N ALA A 279 -35.53 -23.68 13.28
CA ALA A 279 -35.32 -23.30 14.67
C ALA A 279 -33.91 -22.74 14.92
N ASP A 280 -32.90 -23.28 14.22
CA ASP A 280 -31.52 -22.79 14.27
C ASP A 280 -31.38 -21.37 13.68
N LEU A 281 -32.13 -21.06 12.62
CA LEU A 281 -32.14 -19.72 12.04
C LEU A 281 -32.80 -18.74 13.01
N VAL A 282 -33.91 -19.12 13.63
CA VAL A 282 -34.57 -18.29 14.65
C VAL A 282 -33.66 -18.09 15.87
N ALA A 283 -32.96 -19.13 16.32
CA ALA A 283 -31.98 -19.02 17.40
C ALA A 283 -30.79 -18.11 17.04
N HIS A 284 -30.32 -18.18 15.79
CA HIS A 284 -29.28 -17.27 15.28
C HIS A 284 -29.74 -15.81 15.27
N ILE A 285 -30.95 -15.54 14.77
CA ILE A 285 -31.54 -14.19 14.77
C ILE A 285 -31.66 -13.63 16.19
N ARG A 286 -32.06 -14.46 17.17
CA ARG A 286 -32.08 -14.07 18.59
C ARG A 286 -30.68 -13.73 19.12
N ALA A 287 -29.67 -14.51 18.74
CA ALA A 287 -28.28 -14.27 19.14
C ALA A 287 -27.73 -12.95 18.58
N ASN A 288 -28.18 -12.55 17.39
CA ASN A 288 -27.87 -11.25 16.77
C ASN A 288 -28.75 -10.10 17.29
N GLY A 289 -29.59 -10.34 18.31
CA GLY A 289 -30.45 -9.30 18.88
C GLY A 289 -31.51 -8.76 17.91
N PHE A 290 -31.89 -9.54 16.89
CA PHE A 290 -32.80 -9.11 15.82
C PHE A 290 -32.28 -7.94 14.95
N GLU A 291 -30.97 -7.66 14.97
CA GLU A 291 -30.32 -6.69 14.07
C GLU A 291 -29.43 -7.41 13.05
N VAL A 292 -29.55 -7.03 11.77
CA VAL A 292 -28.76 -7.67 10.71
C VAL A 292 -27.31 -7.17 10.78
N PRO A 293 -26.32 -8.08 10.86
CA PRO A 293 -24.90 -7.72 10.78
C PRO A 293 -24.54 -7.04 9.45
N ALA A 294 -23.47 -6.24 9.46
CA ALA A 294 -22.87 -5.78 8.20
C ALA A 294 -22.26 -6.98 7.46
N VAL A 295 -22.51 -7.07 6.15
CA VAL A 295 -22.01 -8.15 5.29
C VAL A 295 -21.06 -7.54 4.27
N ASP A 296 -19.84 -8.06 4.20
CA ASP A 296 -18.82 -7.63 3.23
C ASP A 296 -19.06 -8.19 1.82
N ASP A 297 -18.39 -7.61 0.83
CA ASP A 297 -18.57 -7.95 -0.59
C ASP A 297 -18.16 -9.41 -0.91
N ASP A 298 -17.15 -9.95 -0.22
CA ASP A 298 -16.68 -11.33 -0.41
C ASP A 298 -17.74 -12.34 0.04
N THR A 299 -18.39 -12.04 1.18
CA THR A 299 -19.49 -12.83 1.72
C THR A 299 -20.75 -12.72 0.84
N MET A 300 -21.01 -11.55 0.25
CA MET A 300 -22.08 -11.37 -0.73
C MET A 300 -21.86 -12.21 -2.00
N ASP A 301 -20.63 -12.26 -2.51
CA ASP A 301 -20.26 -13.08 -3.66
C ASP A 301 -20.35 -14.59 -3.35
N ALA A 302 -19.89 -15.01 -2.17
CA ALA A 302 -20.04 -16.40 -1.69
C ALA A 302 -21.52 -16.80 -1.53
N ALA A 303 -22.37 -15.89 -1.06
CA ALA A 303 -23.81 -16.11 -0.97
C ALA A 303 -24.44 -16.26 -2.35
N ASN A 304 -24.04 -15.44 -3.32
CA ASN A 304 -24.52 -15.54 -4.70
C ASN A 304 -24.13 -16.87 -5.36
N ALA A 305 -22.89 -17.31 -5.15
CA ALA A 305 -22.41 -18.63 -5.61
C ALA A 305 -23.24 -19.78 -5.00
N THR A 306 -23.53 -19.70 -3.69
CA THR A 306 -24.37 -20.68 -2.96
C THR A 306 -25.80 -20.76 -3.52
N VAL A 307 -26.35 -19.63 -3.95
CA VAL A 307 -27.72 -19.55 -4.52
C VAL A 307 -27.77 -20.07 -5.96
N THR A 308 -26.79 -19.70 -6.79
CA THR A 308 -26.78 -19.97 -8.23
C THR A 308 -26.18 -21.34 -8.59
N GLY A 309 -25.45 -21.98 -7.67
CA GLY A 309 -24.76 -23.25 -7.91
C GLY A 309 -23.63 -23.15 -8.95
N ARG A 310 -23.25 -21.93 -9.32
CA ARG A 310 -22.05 -21.64 -10.12
C ARG A 310 -20.91 -21.32 -9.15
N ALA A 311 -19.69 -21.74 -9.51
CA ALA A 311 -18.49 -21.22 -8.85
C ALA A 311 -18.57 -19.69 -8.86
N ALA A 312 -18.15 -19.05 -7.75
CA ALA A 312 -18.15 -17.60 -7.64
C ALA A 312 -17.56 -17.01 -8.93
N PRO A 313 -18.26 -16.09 -9.61
CA PRO A 313 -17.71 -15.47 -10.80
C PRO A 313 -16.40 -14.80 -10.38
N GLU A 314 -15.32 -15.15 -11.09
CA GLU A 314 -14.04 -14.46 -10.95
C GLU A 314 -14.31 -12.97 -11.15
N ARG A 315 -14.01 -12.18 -10.12
CA ARG A 315 -14.31 -10.74 -10.11
C ARG A 315 -13.64 -10.08 -11.29
N VAL A 316 -14.44 -9.59 -12.23
CA VAL A 316 -14.00 -8.48 -13.09
C VAL A 316 -14.10 -7.24 -12.20
N GLN A 317 -12.97 -6.85 -11.62
CA GLN A 317 -12.88 -5.59 -10.89
C GLN A 317 -13.14 -4.44 -11.88
N PRO A 318 -13.93 -3.42 -11.49
CA PRO A 318 -14.13 -2.26 -12.34
C PRO A 318 -12.77 -1.61 -12.62
N GLU A 319 -12.47 -1.41 -13.91
CA GLU A 319 -11.23 -0.79 -14.37
C GLU A 319 -10.98 0.51 -13.59
N ASP A 320 -9.85 0.55 -12.88
CA ASP A 320 -9.36 1.78 -12.26
C ASP A 320 -8.93 2.73 -13.39
N PRO A 321 -9.65 3.84 -13.63
CA PRO A 321 -9.36 4.71 -14.78
C PRO A 321 -7.96 5.35 -14.71
N ASP A 322 -7.30 5.33 -13.54
CA ASP A 322 -5.96 5.90 -13.32
C ASP A 322 -4.86 4.83 -13.19
N TRP A 323 -5.13 3.56 -13.52
CA TRP A 323 -4.18 2.45 -13.35
C TRP A 323 -2.82 2.73 -14.03
N GLU A 324 -2.83 3.34 -15.22
CA GLU A 324 -1.63 3.66 -15.98
C GLU A 324 -0.77 4.67 -15.22
N ALA A 325 -1.39 5.70 -14.65
CA ALA A 325 -0.71 6.71 -13.86
C ALA A 325 -0.14 6.11 -12.57
N LYS A 326 -0.85 5.18 -11.93
CA LYS A 326 -0.40 4.48 -10.71
C LYS A 326 0.77 3.55 -10.99
N LEU A 327 0.68 2.73 -12.06
CA LEU A 327 1.77 1.86 -12.49
C LEU A 327 3.01 2.68 -12.87
N GLN A 328 2.82 3.74 -13.67
CA GLN A 328 3.89 4.65 -14.05
C GLN A 328 4.54 5.30 -12.83
N HIS A 329 3.73 5.78 -11.87
CA HIS A 329 4.23 6.33 -10.62
C HIS A 329 5.04 5.31 -9.82
N ARG A 330 4.60 4.04 -9.78
CA ARG A 330 5.31 2.97 -9.05
C ARG A 330 6.62 2.56 -9.73
N LEU A 331 6.64 2.47 -11.06
CA LEU A 331 7.84 2.24 -11.86
C LEU A 331 8.88 3.36 -11.62
N ASP A 332 8.42 4.62 -11.58
CA ASP A 332 9.27 5.77 -11.28
C ASP A 332 9.79 5.75 -9.83
N GLN A 333 8.94 5.39 -8.85
CA GLN A 333 9.34 5.24 -7.44
C GLN A 333 10.42 4.16 -7.25
N LEU A 334 10.34 3.08 -8.03
CA LEU A 334 11.25 1.94 -7.96
C LEU A 334 12.43 2.06 -8.94
N HIS A 335 12.62 3.26 -9.50
CA HIS A 335 13.74 3.61 -10.37
C HIS A 335 13.88 2.69 -11.59
N VAL A 336 12.76 2.21 -12.14
CA VAL A 336 12.79 1.39 -13.36
C VAL A 336 13.06 2.28 -14.57
N ASP A 337 14.04 1.90 -15.39
CA ASP A 337 14.41 2.60 -16.61
C ASP A 337 13.25 2.58 -17.61
N ARG A 338 12.78 3.77 -17.99
CA ARG A 338 11.71 3.94 -18.99
C ARG A 338 12.10 3.42 -20.37
N ALA A 339 13.39 3.21 -20.65
CA ALA A 339 13.84 2.55 -21.86
C ALA A 339 13.51 1.04 -21.87
N ALA A 340 13.30 0.42 -20.70
CA ALA A 340 13.13 -1.02 -20.56
C ALA A 340 11.70 -1.54 -20.81
N TYR A 341 10.70 -0.65 -20.91
CA TYR A 341 9.31 -1.05 -21.06
C TYR A 341 8.44 -0.10 -21.91
N ARG A 342 7.28 -0.58 -22.36
CA ARG A 342 6.20 0.20 -22.96
C ARG A 342 4.85 -0.17 -22.34
N ILE A 343 4.01 0.83 -22.10
CA ILE A 343 2.62 0.67 -21.65
C ILE A 343 1.74 1.21 -22.77
N ASN A 344 0.70 0.47 -23.15
CA ASN A 344 -0.21 0.79 -24.26
C ASN A 344 0.48 0.97 -25.63
N ASP A 345 1.74 0.53 -25.75
CA ASP A 345 2.56 0.64 -26.94
C ASP A 345 3.54 -0.54 -27.01
N THR A 346 4.22 -0.70 -28.15
CA THR A 346 5.18 -1.78 -28.37
C THR A 346 6.49 -1.25 -28.94
N ALA A 347 7.62 -1.81 -28.49
CA ALA A 347 8.93 -1.52 -29.04
C ALA A 347 9.82 -2.76 -28.99
N GLU A 348 10.77 -2.87 -29.92
CA GLU A 348 11.67 -4.01 -30.02
C GLU A 348 12.61 -4.10 -28.82
N GLY A 349 12.80 -5.31 -28.28
CA GLY A 349 13.76 -5.58 -27.20
C GLY A 349 13.30 -5.23 -25.78
N VAL A 350 12.09 -4.71 -25.60
CA VAL A 350 11.57 -4.24 -24.31
C VAL A 350 10.34 -5.02 -23.85
N TRP A 351 9.99 -4.91 -22.57
CA TRP A 351 8.74 -5.46 -22.04
C TRP A 351 7.57 -4.55 -22.38
N CYS A 352 6.47 -5.11 -22.86
CA CYS A 352 5.28 -4.39 -23.26
C CYS A 352 4.08 -4.87 -22.44
N LEU A 353 3.24 -3.94 -22.01
CA LEU A 353 1.93 -4.19 -21.43
C LEU A 353 0.89 -3.49 -22.29
N ILE A 354 -0.02 -4.26 -22.91
CA ILE A 354 -1.07 -3.72 -23.77
C ILE A 354 -2.45 -4.27 -23.40
N PRO A 355 -3.51 -3.49 -23.57
CA PRO A 355 -4.87 -3.99 -23.48
C PRO A 355 -5.17 -4.85 -24.72
N GLN A 356 -5.76 -6.03 -24.49
CA GLN A 356 -6.16 -6.96 -25.54
C GLN A 356 -7.55 -7.55 -25.24
N GLY A 357 -8.56 -7.07 -25.96
CA GLY A 357 -9.95 -7.48 -25.74
C GLY A 357 -10.49 -6.94 -24.42
N ALA A 358 -10.86 -7.83 -23.50
CA ALA A 358 -11.30 -7.50 -22.13
C ALA A 358 -10.20 -7.66 -21.07
N GLY A 359 -8.98 -8.01 -21.47
CA GLY A 359 -7.87 -8.29 -20.57
C GLY A 359 -6.58 -7.59 -21.01
N TRP A 360 -5.48 -7.97 -20.39
CA TRP A 360 -4.17 -7.34 -20.50
C TRP A 360 -3.11 -8.38 -20.84
N THR A 361 -2.20 -8.02 -21.73
CA THR A 361 -1.12 -8.91 -22.16
C THR A 361 0.22 -8.29 -21.83
N VAL A 362 1.06 -9.03 -21.09
CA VAL A 362 2.47 -8.69 -20.84
C VAL A 362 3.37 -9.61 -21.65
N PHE A 363 4.28 -9.05 -22.43
CA PHE A 363 5.22 -9.82 -23.24
C PHE A 363 6.52 -9.04 -23.47
N GLN A 364 7.57 -9.73 -23.91
CA GLN A 364 8.78 -9.10 -24.41
C GLN A 364 8.78 -9.15 -25.94
N MET A 365 8.95 -8.02 -26.60
CA MET A 365 9.04 -7.98 -28.06
C MET A 365 10.44 -8.42 -28.51
N ARG A 366 10.52 -9.45 -29.35
CA ARG A 366 11.78 -9.89 -29.99
C ARG A 366 11.56 -10.39 -31.41
N ASP A 367 12.36 -9.89 -32.34
CA ASP A 367 12.32 -10.21 -33.76
C ASP A 367 10.92 -9.97 -34.39
N GLY A 368 10.18 -8.99 -33.88
CA GLY A 368 8.80 -8.74 -34.33
C GLY A 368 7.74 -9.68 -33.72
N GLU A 369 8.12 -10.59 -32.80
CA GLU A 369 7.22 -11.55 -32.17
C GLU A 369 7.11 -11.35 -30.65
N HIS A 370 5.96 -11.74 -30.09
CA HIS A 370 5.75 -11.77 -28.64
C HIS A 370 6.49 -12.96 -28.03
N ARG A 371 7.38 -12.70 -27.07
CA ARG A 371 8.06 -13.71 -26.26
C ARG A 371 7.61 -13.61 -24.82
N LYS A 372 7.51 -14.77 -24.15
CA LYS A 372 7.11 -14.89 -22.74
C LYS A 372 5.78 -14.17 -22.45
N GLU A 373 4.85 -14.30 -23.39
CA GLU A 373 3.52 -13.73 -23.31
C GLU A 373 2.74 -14.34 -22.15
N VAL A 374 2.11 -13.48 -21.35
CA VAL A 374 1.18 -13.85 -20.28
C VAL A 374 -0.02 -12.90 -20.35
N THR A 375 -1.21 -13.47 -20.29
CA THR A 375 -2.48 -12.74 -20.31
C THR A 375 -3.10 -12.70 -18.92
N PHE A 376 -3.74 -11.59 -18.59
CA PHE A 376 -4.40 -11.34 -17.31
C PHE A 376 -5.78 -10.76 -17.56
N ASP A 377 -6.74 -11.14 -16.73
CA ASP A 377 -8.10 -10.57 -16.77
C ASP A 377 -8.22 -9.29 -15.92
N ASP A 378 -7.15 -8.93 -15.20
CA ASP A 378 -7.10 -7.81 -14.27
C ASP A 378 -5.85 -6.92 -14.46
N THR A 379 -6.05 -5.61 -14.37
CA THR A 379 -5.01 -4.57 -14.50
C THR A 379 -3.95 -4.65 -13.40
N GLU A 380 -4.35 -4.95 -12.16
CA GLU A 380 -3.43 -4.97 -11.02
C GLU A 380 -2.44 -6.13 -11.16
N GLN A 381 -2.93 -7.32 -11.53
CA GLN A 381 -2.08 -8.49 -11.78
C GLN A 381 -1.15 -8.27 -12.98
N ALA A 382 -1.65 -7.69 -14.08
CA ALA A 382 -0.82 -7.39 -15.24
C ALA A 382 0.28 -6.37 -14.91
N SER A 383 -0.07 -5.34 -14.14
CA SER A 383 0.84 -4.31 -13.63
C SER A 383 1.92 -4.91 -12.73
N ALA A 384 1.52 -5.74 -11.77
CA ALA A 384 2.43 -6.43 -10.86
C ALA A 384 3.38 -7.38 -11.62
N HIS A 385 2.87 -8.09 -12.63
CA HIS A 385 3.70 -8.97 -13.45
C HIS A 385 4.77 -8.18 -14.22
N LEU A 386 4.38 -7.10 -14.90
CA LEU A 386 5.34 -6.23 -15.61
C LEU A 386 6.39 -5.67 -14.66
N LEU A 387 5.96 -5.15 -13.51
CA LEU A 387 6.83 -4.59 -12.48
C LEU A 387 7.85 -5.64 -12.00
N GLY A 388 7.39 -6.85 -11.67
CA GLY A 388 8.25 -7.96 -11.26
C GLY A 388 9.25 -8.35 -12.35
N ARG A 389 8.83 -8.44 -13.62
CA ARG A 389 9.74 -8.75 -14.74
C ARG A 389 10.86 -7.72 -14.89
N LEU A 390 10.55 -6.45 -14.67
CA LEU A 390 11.51 -5.36 -14.79
C LEU A 390 12.49 -5.36 -13.60
N LEU A 391 11.97 -5.46 -12.37
CA LEU A 391 12.79 -5.41 -11.16
C LEU A 391 13.70 -6.62 -10.94
N LEU A 392 13.30 -7.80 -11.42
CA LEU A 392 14.11 -9.02 -11.32
C LEU A 392 15.37 -8.98 -12.22
N ASP A 393 15.47 -8.03 -13.15
CA ASP A 393 16.67 -7.82 -13.96
C ASP A 393 17.25 -6.44 -13.64
N PRO A 394 18.34 -6.37 -12.84
CA PRO A 394 18.92 -5.12 -12.37
C PRO A 394 19.30 -4.14 -13.48
N ARG A 395 19.46 -4.61 -14.72
CA ARG A 395 19.74 -3.76 -15.90
C ARG A 395 18.58 -2.84 -16.26
N HIS A 396 17.37 -3.16 -15.81
CA HIS A 396 16.20 -2.30 -16.00
C HIS A 396 15.99 -1.32 -14.84
N THR A 397 16.89 -1.26 -13.85
CA THR A 397 16.84 -0.26 -12.78
C THR A 397 17.95 0.77 -12.99
N VAL A 398 17.58 2.05 -12.92
CA VAL A 398 18.50 3.17 -12.99
C VAL A 398 19.33 3.20 -11.71
N GLN A 399 20.62 2.88 -11.81
CA GLN A 399 21.53 3.09 -10.68
C GLN A 399 21.86 4.59 -10.59
N ASP A 400 21.53 5.21 -9.45
CA ASP A 400 22.02 6.54 -9.08
C ASP A 400 23.55 6.45 -8.98
N GLY A 401 24.24 6.70 -10.09
CA GLY A 401 25.71 6.79 -10.13
C GLY A 401 26.24 7.94 -9.24
N PRO A 402 27.50 8.39 -9.39
CA PRO A 402 28.18 9.27 -8.43
C PRO A 402 27.70 10.75 -8.42
N PHE A 403 26.39 11.01 -8.57
CA PHE A 403 25.76 12.31 -8.67
C PHE A 403 25.00 12.67 -7.38
N GLU A 404 25.72 13.18 -6.38
CA GLU A 404 25.14 13.62 -5.11
C GLU A 404 25.11 15.16 -5.01
N PRO A 405 24.02 15.78 -4.54
CA PRO A 405 23.99 17.21 -4.24
C PRO A 405 25.03 17.57 -3.19
N LEU A 406 25.75 18.68 -3.40
CA LEU A 406 26.72 19.17 -2.45
C LEU A 406 26.04 19.73 -1.19
N LYS A 407 26.83 19.92 -0.12
CA LYS A 407 26.32 20.46 1.14
C LYS A 407 25.65 21.83 0.92
N GLY A 408 24.36 21.93 1.27
CA GLY A 408 23.57 23.16 1.12
C GLY A 408 22.80 23.25 -0.20
N GLU A 409 22.94 22.26 -1.08
CA GLU A 409 22.13 22.09 -2.29
C GLU A 409 20.81 21.35 -2.01
N PRO A 410 19.81 21.47 -2.89
CA PRO A 410 18.56 20.72 -2.77
C PRO A 410 18.81 19.21 -2.78
N PRO A 411 18.22 18.43 -1.85
CA PRO A 411 18.40 16.98 -1.85
C PRO A 411 17.73 16.32 -3.07
N LEU A 412 18.22 15.14 -3.47
CA LEU A 412 17.67 14.39 -4.60
C LEU A 412 16.20 14.00 -4.42
N SER A 413 15.72 13.93 -3.18
CA SER A 413 14.30 13.68 -2.87
C SER A 413 13.34 14.74 -3.42
N LEU A 414 13.85 15.92 -3.82
CA LEU A 414 13.05 16.94 -4.51
C LEU A 414 12.92 16.69 -6.02
N LEU A 415 13.52 15.63 -6.56
CA LEU A 415 13.50 15.29 -7.98
C LEU A 415 12.86 13.91 -8.21
N ARG A 416 11.90 13.84 -9.13
CA ARG A 416 11.35 12.60 -9.72
C ARG A 416 11.87 12.39 -11.14
N ASP A 417 11.54 11.26 -11.77
CA ASP A 417 11.95 10.93 -13.16
C ASP A 417 13.47 11.02 -13.38
N ARG A 418 14.24 10.62 -12.36
CA ARG A 418 15.69 10.80 -12.33
C ARG A 418 16.38 9.80 -13.27
N HIS A 419 17.24 10.30 -14.14
CA HIS A 419 18.02 9.47 -15.06
C HIS A 419 19.34 10.15 -15.40
N VAL A 420 20.38 9.34 -15.68
CA VAL A 420 21.66 9.86 -16.15
C VAL A 420 21.53 10.24 -17.63
N MET A 421 21.88 11.47 -17.97
CA MET A 421 21.85 11.98 -19.33
C MET A 421 23.09 12.83 -19.62
N GLU A 422 23.58 12.77 -20.85
CA GLU A 422 24.60 13.69 -21.34
C GLU A 422 23.97 14.99 -21.82
N LEU A 423 24.36 16.12 -21.21
CA LEU A 423 24.01 17.45 -21.70
C LEU A 423 24.91 17.83 -22.86
N ALA A 424 24.33 18.09 -24.02
CA ALA A 424 25.07 18.52 -25.20
C ALA A 424 25.75 19.89 -25.00
N ALA A 425 26.88 20.09 -25.67
CA ALA A 425 27.49 21.41 -25.78
C ALA A 425 26.50 22.44 -26.37
N GLY A 426 26.45 23.62 -25.78
CA GLY A 426 25.51 24.69 -26.11
C GLY A 426 24.27 24.73 -25.22
N THR A 427 23.97 23.68 -24.45
CA THR A 427 22.82 23.64 -23.53
C THR A 427 22.95 24.71 -22.45
N GLU A 428 21.88 25.47 -22.21
CA GLU A 428 21.84 26.52 -21.19
C GLU A 428 21.17 26.00 -19.90
N VAL A 429 21.83 26.21 -18.76
CA VAL A 429 21.30 25.89 -17.42
C VAL A 429 21.52 27.08 -16.48
N ASP A 430 20.69 27.24 -15.45
CA ASP A 430 20.80 28.34 -14.51
C ASP A 430 20.61 27.89 -13.04
N ARG A 431 20.95 28.77 -12.09
CA ARG A 431 20.69 28.57 -10.65
C ARG A 431 20.64 29.89 -9.89
N TYR A 432 20.04 29.82 -8.70
CA TYR A 432 20.08 30.86 -7.66
C TYR A 432 21.08 30.43 -6.58
N GLY A 433 22.30 30.97 -6.62
CA GLY A 433 23.43 30.59 -5.76
C GLY A 433 24.76 30.59 -6.49
N GLY A 434 25.88 30.59 -5.75
CA GLY A 434 27.23 30.65 -6.31
C GLY A 434 27.65 29.42 -7.12
N SER A 435 28.81 29.51 -7.79
CA SER A 435 29.38 28.43 -8.62
C SER A 435 29.98 27.26 -7.83
N ASP A 436 29.95 27.31 -6.50
CA ASP A 436 30.38 26.29 -5.55
C ASP A 436 29.38 25.13 -5.41
N GLY A 437 28.14 25.31 -5.85
CA GLY A 437 27.14 24.26 -5.92
C GLY A 437 27.18 23.43 -7.20
N ASN A 438 26.37 22.38 -7.26
CA ASN A 438 26.29 21.46 -8.40
C ASN A 438 24.87 21.16 -8.89
N VAL A 439 23.82 21.76 -8.32
CA VAL A 439 22.45 21.65 -8.82
C VAL A 439 22.09 22.88 -9.65
N THR A 440 21.55 22.64 -10.83
CA THR A 440 21.07 23.66 -11.76
C THR A 440 19.71 23.25 -12.32
N TYR A 441 19.05 24.17 -13.04
CA TYR A 441 17.84 23.87 -13.79
C TYR A 441 18.00 24.27 -15.24
N ALA A 442 17.15 23.73 -16.12
CA ALA A 442 17.02 24.23 -17.47
C ALA A 442 16.84 25.74 -17.46
N ALA A 443 17.61 26.45 -18.28
CA ALA A 443 17.65 27.90 -18.25
C ALA A 443 16.27 28.52 -18.40
N ARG A 444 16.02 29.59 -17.64
CA ARG A 444 14.76 30.36 -17.60
C ARG A 444 13.58 29.61 -16.97
N THR A 445 13.81 28.51 -16.27
CA THR A 445 12.77 27.84 -15.46
C THR A 445 12.22 28.84 -14.42
N PRO A 446 10.91 29.16 -14.38
CA PRO A 446 10.40 30.12 -13.40
C PRO A 446 10.54 29.59 -11.97
N TYR A 447 10.73 30.48 -10.98
CA TYR A 447 11.07 30.09 -9.61
C TYR A 447 10.14 29.04 -8.99
N PRO A 448 8.79 29.15 -9.10
CA PRO A 448 7.87 28.16 -8.51
C PRO A 448 7.96 26.76 -9.13
N TYR A 449 8.56 26.61 -10.30
CA TYR A 449 8.74 25.29 -10.93
C TYR A 449 10.00 24.58 -10.42
N ARG A 450 10.79 25.22 -9.55
CA ARG A 450 12.04 24.67 -9.01
C ARG A 450 11.86 24.01 -7.64
N SER A 451 10.78 24.31 -6.94
CA SER A 451 10.47 23.79 -5.60
C SER A 451 11.59 24.05 -4.58
N LEU A 452 12.07 25.29 -4.56
CA LEU A 452 13.15 25.75 -3.67
C LEU A 452 12.62 26.67 -2.56
N PRO A 453 13.26 26.73 -1.39
CA PRO A 453 12.84 27.63 -0.31
C PRO A 453 12.74 29.08 -0.77
N ARG A 454 11.73 29.83 -0.32
CA ARG A 454 11.44 31.18 -0.85
C ARG A 454 12.63 32.14 -0.72
N GLU A 455 13.37 32.04 0.37
CA GLU A 455 14.54 32.89 0.67
C GLU A 455 15.74 32.64 -0.26
N TRP A 456 15.72 31.55 -1.04
CA TRP A 456 16.77 31.30 -2.03
C TRP A 456 16.58 32.14 -3.31
N GLN A 457 15.40 32.73 -3.52
CA GLN A 457 15.11 33.60 -4.66
C GLN A 457 15.98 34.86 -4.67
N ASP A 458 16.40 35.30 -3.47
CA ASP A 458 17.24 36.48 -3.28
C ASP A 458 18.74 36.19 -3.49
N ARG A 459 19.11 34.92 -3.72
CA ARG A 459 20.50 34.55 -4.02
C ARG A 459 20.91 35.06 -5.41
N PRO A 460 22.22 35.25 -5.65
CA PRO A 460 22.73 35.62 -6.97
C PRO A 460 22.27 34.64 -8.05
N TYR A 461 21.66 35.16 -9.12
CA TYR A 461 21.24 34.37 -10.27
C TYR A 461 22.38 34.23 -11.28
N HIS A 462 22.66 33.00 -11.71
CA HIS A 462 23.70 32.69 -12.68
C HIS A 462 23.14 31.84 -13.82
N LEU A 463 23.51 32.20 -15.04
CA LEU A 463 23.24 31.45 -16.27
C LEU A 463 24.55 30.88 -16.80
N TYR A 464 24.56 29.59 -17.08
CA TYR A 464 25.70 28.84 -17.62
C TYR A 464 25.34 28.25 -18.98
N ARG A 465 26.37 28.04 -19.80
CA ARG A 465 26.26 27.34 -21.07
C ARG A 465 27.29 26.21 -21.09
N VAL A 466 26.81 24.99 -21.28
CA VAL A 466 27.63 23.78 -21.38
C VAL A 466 28.56 23.92 -22.59
N GLN A 467 29.88 23.77 -22.41
CA GLN A 467 30.86 23.96 -23.49
C GLN A 467 31.26 22.65 -24.16
N ARG A 468 31.18 21.54 -23.43
CA ARG A 468 31.47 20.18 -23.90
C ARG A 468 30.41 19.24 -23.35
N PRO A 469 30.09 18.14 -24.06
CA PRO A 469 29.16 17.15 -23.54
C PRO A 469 29.57 16.70 -22.13
N VAL A 470 28.60 16.64 -21.22
CA VAL A 470 28.83 16.33 -19.82
C VAL A 470 27.68 15.51 -19.26
N GLU A 471 28.00 14.39 -18.62
CA GLU A 471 26.99 13.59 -17.93
C GLU A 471 26.46 14.31 -16.70
N THR A 472 25.16 14.26 -16.51
CA THR A 472 24.44 14.80 -15.35
C THR A 472 23.35 13.82 -14.92
N LEU A 473 22.97 13.87 -13.65
CA LEU A 473 21.69 13.30 -13.22
C LEU A 473 20.61 14.34 -13.49
N THR A 474 19.70 14.02 -14.40
CA THR A 474 18.57 14.89 -14.76
C THR A 474 17.31 14.39 -14.06
N GLY A 475 16.48 15.30 -13.57
CA GLY A 475 15.19 14.96 -12.95
C GLY A 475 14.21 16.12 -12.95
N THR A 476 12.94 15.83 -12.68
CA THR A 476 11.85 16.81 -12.62
C THR A 476 11.59 17.21 -11.18
N ALA A 477 11.56 18.50 -10.86
CA ALA A 477 11.23 18.97 -9.52
C ALA A 477 9.81 18.53 -9.09
N VAL A 478 9.67 17.92 -7.92
CA VAL A 478 8.35 17.56 -7.34
C VAL A 478 7.67 18.78 -6.72
N PRO A 479 6.34 18.83 -6.57
CA PRO A 479 5.67 19.91 -5.85
C PRO A 479 6.11 19.97 -4.38
N TRP A 480 6.68 21.09 -3.94
CA TRP A 480 7.17 21.26 -2.56
C TRP A 480 7.26 22.75 -2.17
N PHE A 481 7.39 23.06 -0.87
CA PHE A 481 7.39 24.45 -0.34
C PHE A 481 6.17 25.31 -0.78
N GLY A 482 5.02 24.69 -1.03
CA GLY A 482 3.83 25.37 -1.54
C GLY A 482 3.95 25.81 -3.01
N GLN A 483 4.88 25.21 -3.76
CA GLN A 483 5.15 25.51 -5.15
C GLN A 483 4.81 24.31 -6.05
N PRO A 484 4.37 24.54 -7.30
CA PRO A 484 3.91 23.48 -8.19
C PRO A 484 5.01 22.52 -8.69
N GLY A 485 6.29 22.90 -8.63
CA GLY A 485 7.37 22.09 -9.21
C GLY A 485 7.23 21.93 -10.73
N GLY A 486 7.86 20.91 -11.30
CA GLY A 486 7.76 20.55 -12.72
C GLY A 486 8.94 21.03 -13.60
N GLY A 487 9.89 21.78 -13.04
CA GLY A 487 11.10 22.21 -13.74
C GLY A 487 12.14 21.11 -13.85
N THR A 488 12.88 21.08 -14.96
CA THR A 488 13.99 20.14 -15.17
C THR A 488 15.23 20.60 -14.42
N ALA A 489 15.73 19.77 -13.50
CA ALA A 489 16.96 19.97 -12.77
C ALA A 489 18.08 19.07 -13.32
N HIS A 490 19.32 19.54 -13.20
CA HIS A 490 20.54 18.81 -13.55
C HIS A 490 21.52 18.86 -12.38
N VAL A 491 21.97 17.70 -11.93
CA VAL A 491 22.96 17.53 -10.87
C VAL A 491 24.28 17.08 -11.50
N PHE A 492 25.33 17.88 -11.31
CA PHE A 492 26.68 17.61 -11.80
C PHE A 492 27.50 16.85 -10.75
N ARG A 493 28.47 16.04 -11.17
CA ARG A 493 29.34 15.29 -10.22
C ARG A 493 30.26 16.19 -9.37
N ARG A 494 30.49 17.42 -9.81
CA ARG A 494 31.41 18.38 -9.20
C ARG A 494 30.78 19.77 -9.14
N PRO A 495 31.29 20.68 -8.30
CA PRO A 495 30.89 22.09 -8.33
C PRO A 495 30.95 22.68 -9.74
N ILE A 496 30.04 23.61 -10.07
CA ILE A 496 30.03 24.28 -11.38
C ILE A 496 31.38 24.97 -11.65
N ALA A 497 32.04 25.51 -10.63
CA ALA A 497 33.37 26.11 -10.72
C ALA A 497 34.45 25.14 -11.26
N ASP A 498 34.37 23.86 -10.88
CA ASP A 498 35.36 22.83 -11.21
C ASP A 498 35.07 22.15 -12.56
N THR A 499 33.86 22.36 -13.10
CA THR A 499 33.49 21.90 -14.45
C THR A 499 34.01 22.82 -15.57
N SER A 500 34.81 23.84 -15.23
CA SER A 500 35.55 24.71 -16.15
C SER A 500 36.94 24.11 -16.49
N PRO A 501 37.44 24.20 -17.73
CA PRO A 501 38.85 23.89 -18.01
C PRO A 501 39.77 24.85 -17.24
N SER A 502 40.95 24.33 -16.89
CA SER A 502 41.96 24.94 -16.03
C SER A 502 42.34 26.37 -16.40
N ALA A 503 42.63 27.15 -15.36
CA ALA A 503 43.23 28.47 -15.44
C ALA A 503 44.61 28.41 -16.13
N SER A 504 44.65 28.63 -17.45
CA SER A 504 45.88 28.91 -18.21
C SER A 504 45.55 29.66 -19.51
N SER A 505 44.96 30.84 -19.39
CA SER A 505 45.19 31.98 -20.29
C SER A 505 44.37 33.16 -19.81
N MET A 506 45.05 34.25 -19.47
CA MET A 506 44.44 35.56 -19.27
C MET A 506 43.74 36.00 -20.56
N SER A 507 42.45 35.69 -20.66
CA SER A 507 41.43 36.44 -21.40
C SER A 507 40.06 35.86 -21.02
N ARG A 508 39.23 36.74 -20.49
CA ARG A 508 37.84 36.60 -20.04
C ARG A 508 36.95 35.77 -21.00
N TRP A 509 36.51 34.56 -20.63
CA TRP A 509 35.49 33.81 -21.38
C TRP A 509 34.56 32.95 -20.49
N MET A 510 33.79 33.62 -19.65
CA MET A 510 32.40 33.25 -19.33
C MET A 510 31.65 34.58 -19.28
N ASN A 511 30.75 34.83 -20.22
CA ASN A 511 29.91 36.03 -20.15
C ASN A 511 28.85 35.79 -19.07
N VAL A 512 29.18 36.18 -17.83
CA VAL A 512 28.19 36.43 -16.79
C VAL A 512 27.36 37.62 -17.25
N SER A 513 26.17 37.34 -17.79
CA SER A 513 25.19 38.38 -18.06
C SER A 513 24.25 38.42 -16.85
N SER A 514 24.47 39.38 -15.95
CA SER A 514 23.52 39.69 -14.88
C SER A 514 22.34 40.46 -15.48
N PHE A 515 21.14 39.88 -15.42
CA PHE A 515 19.90 40.61 -15.68
C PHE A 515 19.06 40.61 -14.42
N ALA A 516 18.72 41.81 -13.94
CA ALA A 516 17.73 42.00 -12.88
C ALA A 516 16.32 41.91 -13.50
N PRO A 517 15.36 41.18 -12.91
CA PRO A 517 13.98 41.24 -13.36
C PRO A 517 13.35 42.57 -12.93
N GLY A 518 12.86 43.32 -13.91
CA GLY A 518 12.30 44.67 -13.74
C GLY A 518 11.04 44.68 -12.88
N GLY A 519 11.03 45.57 -11.87
CA GLY A 519 9.83 46.00 -11.19
C GLY A 519 9.13 47.09 -11.99
N THR A 520 7.85 46.91 -12.28
CA THR A 520 6.98 47.96 -12.79
C THR A 520 6.29 48.65 -11.62
N SER A 521 6.84 49.80 -11.23
CA SER A 521 6.16 50.82 -10.43
C SER A 521 5.17 51.59 -11.31
N GLY A 522 4.00 51.89 -10.75
CA GLY A 522 2.96 52.68 -11.41
C GLY A 522 3.33 54.15 -11.56
N SER A 523 2.78 54.79 -12.58
CA SER A 523 2.56 56.23 -12.61
C SER A 523 1.30 56.53 -13.41
N ALA A 524 0.43 57.33 -12.79
CA ALA A 524 -0.84 57.78 -13.30
C ALA A 524 -0.69 59.03 -14.20
N ALA A 525 -1.54 59.13 -15.23
CA ALA A 525 -2.36 60.31 -15.58
C ALA A 525 -2.67 60.37 -17.08
N SER A 526 -3.95 60.29 -17.45
CA SER A 526 -4.74 61.45 -17.91
C SER A 526 -5.98 61.03 -18.72
N ARG A 527 -6.98 61.91 -18.64
CA ARG A 527 -8.40 61.76 -18.97
C ARG A 527 -8.68 61.71 -20.48
N SER A 528 -9.73 61.00 -20.89
CA SER A 528 -10.85 61.59 -21.66
C SER A 528 -12.05 60.64 -21.82
N ARG A 529 -13.24 61.23 -21.68
CA ARG A 529 -14.60 60.67 -21.80
C ARG A 529 -14.87 60.10 -23.20
N THR A 530 -15.76 59.09 -23.32
CA THR A 530 -17.13 59.24 -23.86
C THR A 530 -17.89 57.91 -23.93
N ALA A 531 -19.07 57.91 -23.30
CA ALA A 531 -20.37 57.30 -23.62
C ALA A 531 -20.50 56.12 -24.63
N SER A 532 -21.22 55.08 -24.18
CA SER A 532 -22.54 54.63 -24.71
C SER A 532 -22.69 53.09 -24.77
N ALA A 533 -23.61 52.57 -23.96
CA ALA A 533 -24.44 51.38 -24.29
C ALA A 533 -25.49 51.81 -25.35
N PRO A 534 -26.21 50.93 -26.09
CA PRO A 534 -26.91 49.70 -25.67
C PRO A 534 -26.65 48.54 -26.68
N GLY A 535 -27.20 47.32 -26.66
CA GLY A 535 -28.49 46.82 -26.22
C GLY A 535 -28.71 45.40 -26.78
N LEU A 536 -29.50 44.64 -26.03
CA LEU A 536 -30.21 43.40 -26.32
C LEU A 536 -30.38 42.96 -27.80
N SER A 537 -30.22 41.67 -28.07
CA SER A 537 -31.31 40.86 -28.63
C SER A 537 -31.10 39.35 -28.41
N ARG A 538 -32.14 38.70 -27.87
CA ARG A 538 -32.39 37.27 -27.98
C ARG A 538 -33.11 37.02 -29.31
N SER A 539 -32.82 35.90 -29.98
CA SER A 539 -33.82 35.23 -30.80
C SER A 539 -33.69 33.71 -30.69
N SER A 540 -34.79 33.11 -30.28
CA SER A 540 -35.14 31.69 -30.19
C SER A 540 -35.49 31.07 -31.56
N ALA A 541 -35.76 29.76 -31.51
CA ALA A 541 -36.51 28.91 -32.45
C ALA A 541 -35.67 28.26 -33.58
N SER A 542 -35.88 27.01 -33.99
CA SER A 542 -36.85 25.95 -33.62
C SER A 542 -36.54 24.68 -34.45
N ALA A 543 -36.74 23.50 -33.85
CA ALA A 543 -37.23 22.20 -34.39
C ALA A 543 -36.60 21.61 -35.70
N ALA A 544 -36.65 20.31 -36.04
CA ALA A 544 -37.34 19.13 -35.54
C ALA A 544 -36.64 17.85 -36.10
N SER A 545 -36.78 16.74 -35.37
CA SER A 545 -37.01 15.34 -35.81
C SER A 545 -36.38 14.77 -37.09
N ALA A 546 -35.62 13.68 -36.92
CA ALA A 546 -35.90 12.35 -37.50
C ALA A 546 -35.28 11.27 -36.60
#